data_AF-A0A2W1AV02-F1
#
_entry.id   AF-A0A2W1AV02-F1
#
_cell.length_a   1.000
_cell.length_b   1.000
_cell.length_c   1.000
_cell.angle_alpha   90.00
_cell.angle_beta   90.00
_cell.angle_gamma   90.00
#
_symmetry.space_group_name_H-M   'P 1'
#
loop_
_entity.id
_entity.type
_entity.pdbx_description
1 polymer ?
#
loop_
_entity_poly.entity_id
_entity_poly.type
_entity_poly.pdbx_seq_one_letter_code
_entity_poly.pdbx_strand_id
1 'polypeptide(L)'
;MDALDETPAQLIWRDPPVAAADYAPAIWVPLTRLLGAHRRLLTMAERLPEAVWEADSEIPGWRRRDVLAHVTSQGAQHHRPLLAVLAGAPLVEWQADADDPTVDSASWNARAVAERVEWPIARLAEELEANLGESLRLWAAVENGQILQSYGLAPNLLSGIEKHASHIDGHADQIVNGPQMLR
;
A
#
# COMPACT_ATOMS: atom_id res chain seq x y z
N MET A 1 -33.56 3.22 7.00
CA MET A 1 -32.49 2.97 7.99
C MET A 1 -31.26 2.78 7.13
N ASP A 2 -30.71 3.89 6.64
CA ASP A 2 -29.92 3.93 5.40
C ASP A 2 -28.48 4.28 5.76
N ALA A 3 -27.80 3.35 6.44
CA ALA A 3 -26.45 3.55 6.96
C ALA A 3 -25.44 2.52 6.43
N LEU A 4 -25.70 1.91 5.27
CA LEU A 4 -24.79 0.93 4.64
C LEU A 4 -24.37 1.31 3.21
N ASP A 5 -24.73 2.51 2.72
CA ASP A 5 -24.40 2.93 1.35
C ASP A 5 -23.00 3.56 1.22
N GLU A 6 -22.29 3.80 2.33
CA GLU A 6 -20.91 4.26 2.29
C GLU A 6 -19.94 3.09 2.14
N THR A 7 -19.46 2.90 0.93
CA THR A 7 -18.43 1.92 0.58
C THR A 7 -17.09 2.35 1.17
N PRO A 8 -16.22 1.42 1.60
CA PRO A 8 -14.87 1.77 2.05
C PRO A 8 -14.11 2.64 1.04
N ALA A 9 -14.31 2.40 -0.27
CA ALA A 9 -13.64 3.12 -1.35
C ALA A 9 -14.02 4.62 -1.43
N GLN A 10 -15.18 5.00 -0.89
CA GLN A 10 -15.58 6.41 -0.81
C GLN A 10 -14.78 7.22 0.22
N LEU A 11 -13.90 6.58 0.99
CA LEU A 11 -12.93 7.29 1.82
C LEU A 11 -11.92 8.10 1.00
N ILE A 12 -11.68 7.70 -0.26
CA ILE A 12 -10.68 8.32 -1.14
C ILE A 12 -11.34 8.91 -2.37
N TRP A 13 -12.20 8.15 -3.05
CA TRP A 13 -12.84 8.60 -4.29
C TRP A 13 -14.28 9.02 -4.09
N ARG A 14 -14.70 10.07 -4.80
CA ARG A 14 -16.13 10.37 -4.92
C ARG A 14 -16.86 9.27 -5.72
N ASP A 15 -16.23 8.84 -6.81
CA ASP A 15 -16.69 7.77 -7.68
C ASP A 15 -15.62 6.66 -7.69
N PRO A 16 -15.77 5.60 -6.88
CA PRO A 16 -14.74 4.59 -6.73
C PRO A 16 -14.57 3.75 -8.01
N PRO A 17 -13.35 3.21 -8.26
CA PRO A 17 -13.07 2.45 -9.48
C PRO A 17 -13.84 1.12 -9.57
N VAL A 18 -14.47 0.68 -8.47
CA VAL A 18 -15.22 -0.57 -8.36
C VAL A 18 -16.38 -0.41 -7.37
N ALA A 19 -17.51 -1.08 -7.60
CA ALA A 19 -18.67 -1.01 -6.73
C ALA A 19 -18.48 -1.87 -5.47
N ALA A 20 -19.10 -1.49 -4.35
CA ALA A 20 -19.03 -2.25 -3.10
C ALA A 20 -19.52 -3.69 -3.22
N ALA A 21 -20.53 -3.92 -4.06
CA ALA A 21 -21.12 -5.24 -4.27
C ALA A 21 -20.16 -6.24 -4.94
N ASP A 22 -19.09 -5.75 -5.58
CA ASP A 22 -18.13 -6.58 -6.29
C ASP A 22 -17.08 -7.19 -5.35
N TYR A 23 -16.96 -6.71 -4.11
CA TYR A 23 -16.03 -7.26 -3.13
C TYR A 23 -16.66 -8.40 -2.33
N ALA A 24 -15.86 -9.44 -2.08
CA ALA A 24 -16.20 -10.43 -1.08
C ALA A 24 -16.41 -9.80 0.32
N PRO A 25 -17.49 -10.13 1.06
CA PRO A 25 -17.80 -9.50 2.35
C PRO A 25 -16.66 -9.56 3.37
N ALA A 26 -15.88 -10.65 3.39
CA ALA A 26 -14.78 -10.83 4.33
C ALA A 26 -13.63 -9.80 4.15
N ILE A 27 -13.54 -9.16 2.97
CA ILE A 27 -12.50 -8.17 2.67
C ILE A 27 -12.85 -6.79 3.22
N TRP A 28 -14.11 -6.51 3.57
CA TRP A 28 -14.56 -5.15 3.92
C TRP A 28 -13.81 -4.53 5.08
N VAL A 29 -13.68 -5.24 6.21
CA VAL A 29 -12.99 -4.72 7.40
C VAL A 29 -11.51 -4.40 7.13
N PRO A 30 -10.69 -5.33 6.60
CA PRO A 30 -9.29 -5.02 6.31
C PRO A 30 -9.14 -3.97 5.21
N LEU A 31 -10.05 -3.95 4.22
CA LEU A 31 -10.04 -2.95 3.16
C LEU A 31 -10.33 -1.53 3.69
N THR A 32 -11.30 -1.36 4.58
CA THR A 32 -11.57 -0.06 5.24
C THR A 32 -10.34 0.46 5.96
N ARG A 33 -9.60 -0.41 6.66
CA ARG A 33 -8.36 -0.01 7.34
C ARG A 33 -7.30 0.46 6.36
N LEU A 34 -7.08 -0.31 5.29
CA LEU A 34 -6.14 0.06 4.24
C LEU A 34 -6.49 1.41 3.60
N LEU A 35 -7.76 1.63 3.29
CA LEU A 35 -8.24 2.87 2.69
C LEU A 35 -8.12 4.06 3.64
N GLY A 36 -8.32 3.84 4.94
CA GLY A 36 -8.01 4.84 5.98
C GLY A 36 -6.53 5.24 5.97
N ALA A 37 -5.63 4.24 5.93
CA ALA A 37 -4.19 4.46 5.91
C ALA A 37 -3.74 5.22 4.63
N HIS A 38 -4.26 4.85 3.46
CA HIS A 38 -3.99 5.56 2.21
C HIS A 38 -4.54 6.99 2.23
N ARG A 39 -5.80 7.19 2.66
CA ARG A 39 -6.40 8.52 2.80
C ARG A 39 -5.55 9.42 3.67
N ARG A 40 -5.00 8.89 4.77
CA ARG A 40 -4.11 9.61 5.66
C ARG A 40 -2.86 10.09 4.92
N LEU A 41 -2.14 9.21 4.21
CA LEU A 41 -0.96 9.59 3.44
C LEU A 41 -1.27 10.59 2.31
N LEU A 42 -2.37 10.39 1.56
CA LEU A 42 -2.79 11.32 0.50
C LEU A 42 -3.10 12.71 1.07
N THR A 43 -3.79 12.76 2.21
CA THR A 43 -4.06 14.02 2.92
C THR A 43 -2.76 14.69 3.39
N MET A 44 -1.78 13.90 3.85
CA MET A 44 -0.48 14.41 4.25
C MET A 44 0.27 15.00 3.05
N ALA A 45 0.30 14.30 1.91
CA ALA A 45 0.93 14.76 0.67
C ALA A 45 0.33 16.09 0.18
N GLU A 46 -0.98 16.28 0.34
CA GLU A 46 -1.66 17.54 0.00
C GLU A 46 -1.35 18.69 0.98
N ARG A 47 -1.23 18.40 2.28
CA ARG A 47 -1.29 19.43 3.33
C ARG A 47 0.03 19.74 4.04
N LEU A 48 0.98 18.81 4.05
CA LEU A 48 2.25 19.04 4.73
C LEU A 48 3.14 19.99 3.92
N PRO A 49 3.81 20.96 4.57
CA PRO A 49 4.68 21.89 3.88
C PRO A 49 5.96 21.20 3.39
N GLU A 50 6.56 21.73 2.31
CA GLU A 50 7.78 21.17 1.70
C GLU A 50 8.91 20.92 2.71
N ALA A 51 9.10 21.83 3.67
CA ALA A 51 10.12 21.68 4.72
C ALA A 51 9.96 20.41 5.57
N VAL A 52 8.74 19.89 5.72
CA VAL A 52 8.48 18.62 6.40
C VAL A 52 8.94 17.44 5.55
N TRP A 53 8.78 17.50 4.23
CA TRP A 53 9.20 16.44 3.31
C TRP A 53 10.71 16.36 3.12
N GLU A 54 11.39 17.50 3.22
CA GLU A 54 12.85 17.62 3.13
C GLU A 54 13.59 17.27 4.43
N ALA A 55 12.88 17.18 5.55
CA ALA A 55 13.47 16.80 6.82
C ALA A 55 13.85 15.32 6.85
N ASP A 56 14.85 15.00 7.67
CA ASP A 56 15.32 13.63 7.89
C ASP A 56 14.19 12.73 8.41
N SER A 57 14.20 11.49 7.95
CA SER A 57 13.33 10.41 8.44
C SER A 57 14.02 9.61 9.55
N GLU A 58 13.30 8.66 10.15
CA GLU A 58 13.89 7.66 11.05
C GLU A 58 14.90 6.74 10.35
N ILE A 59 14.81 6.60 9.03
CA ILE A 59 15.69 5.75 8.24
C ILE A 59 16.96 6.55 7.92
N PRO A 60 18.16 6.09 8.34
CA PRO A 60 19.40 6.83 8.12
C PRO A 60 19.65 7.13 6.65
N GLY A 61 19.93 8.39 6.35
CA GLY A 61 20.21 8.87 4.99
C GLY A 61 18.97 9.10 4.12
N TRP A 62 17.77 8.86 4.64
CA TRP A 62 16.50 9.12 3.94
C TRP A 62 15.83 10.36 4.51
N ARG A 63 15.31 11.20 3.61
CA ARG A 63 14.33 12.25 3.92
C ARG A 63 12.94 11.64 4.01
N ARG A 64 11.99 12.37 4.60
CA ARG A 64 10.59 11.92 4.71
C ARG A 64 9.92 11.73 3.35
N ARG A 65 10.33 12.48 2.32
CA ARG A 65 9.92 12.23 0.93
C ARG A 65 10.36 10.86 0.42
N ASP A 66 11.51 10.36 0.85
CA ASP A 66 12.03 9.05 0.44
C ASP A 66 11.19 7.92 1.05
N VAL A 67 10.67 8.13 2.26
CA VAL A 67 9.69 7.23 2.88
C VAL A 67 8.40 7.19 2.05
N LEU A 68 7.89 8.34 1.59
CA LEU A 68 6.73 8.37 0.70
C LEU A 68 7.02 7.66 -0.64
N ALA A 69 8.19 7.90 -1.23
CA ALA A 69 8.62 7.22 -2.45
C ALA A 69 8.70 5.69 -2.28
N HIS A 70 9.20 5.23 -1.13
CA HIS A 70 9.23 3.83 -0.76
C HIS A 70 7.82 3.23 -0.71
N VAL A 71 6.90 3.83 0.06
CA VAL A 71 5.51 3.34 0.16
C VAL A 71 4.83 3.34 -1.21
N THR A 72 5.03 4.39 -2.00
CA THR A 72 4.47 4.52 -3.36
C THR A 72 4.90 3.37 -4.27
N SER A 73 6.15 2.91 -4.14
CA SER A 73 6.68 1.81 -4.95
C SER A 73 6.09 0.44 -4.61
N GLN A 74 5.64 0.23 -3.37
CA GLN A 74 5.19 -1.09 -2.90
C GLN A 74 3.86 -1.54 -3.52
N GLY A 75 3.04 -0.62 -4.03
CA GLY A 75 1.79 -0.96 -4.71
C GLY A 75 1.98 -2.01 -5.81
N ALA A 76 2.97 -1.82 -6.68
CA ALA A 76 3.31 -2.76 -7.75
C ALA A 76 3.81 -4.12 -7.21
N GLN A 77 4.49 -4.16 -6.06
CA GLN A 77 4.90 -5.42 -5.44
C GLN A 77 3.70 -6.23 -4.93
N HIS A 78 2.66 -5.55 -4.46
CA HIS A 78 1.44 -6.20 -3.97
C HIS A 78 0.57 -6.76 -5.11
N HIS A 79 0.65 -6.22 -6.32
CA HIS A 79 -0.14 -6.73 -7.46
C HIS A 79 0.31 -8.12 -7.90
N ARG A 80 1.62 -8.43 -7.88
CA ARG A 80 2.15 -9.75 -8.30
C ARG A 80 1.54 -10.94 -7.53
N PRO A 81 1.55 -10.98 -6.18
CA PRO A 81 0.91 -12.08 -5.45
C PRO A 81 -0.60 -12.10 -5.63
N LEU A 82 -1.26 -10.95 -5.80
CA LEU A 82 -2.69 -10.89 -6.05
C LEU A 82 -3.08 -11.51 -7.40
N LEU A 83 -2.33 -11.17 -8.45
CA LEU A 83 -2.50 -11.77 -9.78
C LEU A 83 -2.28 -13.29 -9.76
N ALA A 84 -1.33 -13.79 -8.95
CA ALA A 84 -1.11 -15.22 -8.79
C ALA A 84 -2.30 -15.94 -8.13
N VAL A 85 -2.87 -15.34 -7.07
CA VAL A 85 -4.11 -15.83 -6.44
C VAL A 85 -5.27 -15.86 -7.44
N LEU A 86 -5.46 -14.80 -8.21
CA LEU A 86 -6.50 -14.71 -9.24
C LEU A 86 -6.32 -15.76 -10.35
N ALA A 87 -5.08 -16.07 -10.72
CA ALA A 87 -4.77 -17.12 -11.68
C ALA A 87 -4.97 -18.55 -11.14
N GLY A 88 -5.36 -18.71 -9.87
CA GLY A 88 -5.51 -20.02 -9.23
C GLY A 88 -4.18 -20.73 -8.99
N ALA A 89 -3.07 -19.98 -9.06
CA ALA A 89 -1.72 -20.45 -8.79
C ALA A 89 -1.29 -19.88 -7.42
N PRO A 90 -1.76 -20.47 -6.29
CA PRO A 90 -1.31 -20.00 -4.99
C PRO A 90 0.22 -20.06 -4.97
N LEU A 91 0.84 -18.97 -4.54
CA LEU A 91 2.27 -18.93 -4.26
C LEU A 91 2.52 -19.79 -3.01
N VAL A 92 2.46 -21.12 -3.16
CA VAL A 92 2.69 -22.07 -2.06
C VAL A 92 4.11 -21.90 -1.53
N GLU A 93 5.04 -21.45 -2.38
CA GLU A 93 6.36 -20.99 -2.00
C GLU A 93 6.74 -19.84 -2.95
N TRP A 94 6.32 -18.60 -2.67
CA TRP A 94 7.07 -17.47 -3.24
C TRP A 94 8.41 -17.46 -2.51
N GLN A 95 9.38 -18.19 -3.04
CA GLN A 95 10.78 -17.84 -2.87
C GLN A 95 11.04 -16.82 -3.97
N ALA A 96 11.37 -15.59 -3.59
CA ALA A 96 12.00 -14.70 -4.55
C ALA A 96 13.21 -15.46 -5.12
N ASP A 97 13.30 -15.53 -6.45
CA ASP A 97 14.41 -16.18 -7.14
C ASP A 97 15.71 -15.60 -6.57
N ALA A 98 16.76 -16.35 -6.29
CA ALA A 98 17.97 -15.81 -5.66
C ALA A 98 18.59 -14.63 -6.47
N ASP A 99 18.29 -14.59 -7.76
CA ASP A 99 18.65 -13.54 -8.72
C ASP A 99 17.52 -12.50 -8.96
N ASP A 100 16.32 -12.70 -8.39
CA ASP A 100 15.23 -11.72 -8.35
C ASP A 100 15.65 -10.62 -7.37
N PRO A 101 15.84 -9.38 -7.83
CA PRO A 101 16.25 -8.29 -6.96
C PRO A 101 15.23 -7.97 -5.86
N THR A 102 14.05 -8.60 -5.83
CA THR A 102 13.11 -8.61 -4.70
C THR A 102 13.53 -9.50 -3.51
N VAL A 103 14.52 -10.40 -3.63
CA VAL A 103 15.09 -11.15 -2.48
C VAL A 103 15.82 -10.21 -1.54
N ASP A 104 16.63 -9.32 -2.10
CA ASP A 104 17.20 -8.21 -1.36
C ASP A 104 16.21 -7.05 -1.33
N SER A 105 15.23 -7.19 -0.43
CA SER A 105 14.25 -6.13 -0.17
C SER A 105 14.90 -4.76 0.07
N ALA A 106 16.09 -4.69 0.66
CA ALA A 106 16.79 -3.43 0.89
C ALA A 106 17.31 -2.84 -0.44
N SER A 107 17.94 -3.64 -1.30
CA SER A 107 18.37 -3.20 -2.63
C SER A 107 17.20 -2.83 -3.53
N TRP A 108 16.10 -3.59 -3.50
CA TRP A 108 14.90 -3.23 -4.24
C TRP A 108 14.33 -1.89 -3.75
N ASN A 109 14.18 -1.72 -2.43
CA ASN A 109 13.66 -0.50 -1.82
C ASN A 109 14.55 0.70 -2.17
N ALA A 110 15.87 0.55 -2.06
CA ALA A 110 16.83 1.59 -2.38
C ALA A 110 16.74 2.03 -3.86
N ARG A 111 16.64 1.08 -4.79
CA ARG A 111 16.45 1.37 -6.21
C ARG A 111 15.10 2.05 -6.47
N ALA A 112 14.03 1.53 -5.88
CA ALA A 112 12.68 2.05 -6.07
C ALA A 112 12.55 3.49 -5.56
N VAL A 113 13.21 3.81 -4.44
CA VAL A 113 13.35 5.17 -3.93
C VAL A 113 14.22 6.02 -4.86
N ALA A 114 15.38 5.54 -5.29
CA ALA A 114 16.29 6.28 -6.17
C ALA A 114 15.63 6.68 -7.51
N GLU A 115 14.74 5.86 -8.06
CA GLU A 115 13.96 6.17 -9.26
C GLU A 115 12.96 7.32 -9.07
N ARG A 116 12.59 7.61 -7.82
CA ARG A 116 11.49 8.49 -7.40
C ARG A 116 11.93 9.66 -6.53
N VAL A 117 13.19 9.70 -6.09
CA VAL A 117 13.70 10.69 -5.12
C VAL A 117 13.49 12.13 -5.60
N GLU A 118 13.63 12.38 -6.91
CA GLU A 118 13.45 13.71 -7.51
C GLU A 118 11.99 14.02 -7.91
N TRP A 119 11.05 13.09 -7.71
CA TRP A 119 9.66 13.32 -8.10
C TRP A 119 8.99 14.34 -7.17
N PRO A 120 8.12 15.22 -7.68
CA PRO A 120 7.28 16.06 -6.82
C PRO A 120 6.38 15.21 -5.91
N ILE A 121 6.13 15.67 -4.67
CA ILE A 121 5.24 14.99 -3.71
C ILE A 121 3.85 14.72 -4.33
N ALA A 122 3.32 15.67 -5.10
CA ALA A 122 2.06 15.50 -5.82
C ALA A 122 2.09 14.30 -6.79
N ARG A 123 3.19 14.10 -7.51
CA ARG A 123 3.34 12.96 -8.42
C ARG A 123 3.44 11.63 -7.66
N LEU A 124 4.11 11.63 -6.50
CA LEU A 124 4.13 10.44 -5.63
C LEU A 124 2.73 10.11 -5.11
N ALA A 125 1.94 11.12 -4.75
CA ALA A 125 0.56 10.94 -4.31
C ALA A 125 -0.34 10.40 -5.43
N GLU A 126 -0.22 10.94 -6.65
CA GLU A 126 -0.94 10.44 -7.84
C GLU A 126 -0.62 8.97 -8.12
N GLU A 127 0.66 8.59 -8.05
CA GLU A 127 1.10 7.20 -8.25
C GLU A 127 0.59 6.28 -7.12
N LEU A 128 0.61 6.75 -5.87
CA LEU A 128 0.08 6.02 -4.72
C LEU A 128 -1.42 5.76 -4.86
N GLU A 129 -2.18 6.77 -5.30
CA GLU A 129 -3.61 6.66 -5.55
C GLU A 129 -3.91 5.72 -6.72
N ALA A 130 -3.16 5.82 -7.83
CA ALA A 130 -3.29 4.94 -8.98
C ALA A 130 -3.04 3.47 -8.61
N ASN A 131 -1.98 3.21 -7.84
CA ASN A 131 -1.65 1.86 -7.36
C ASN A 131 -2.72 1.28 -6.45
N LEU A 132 -3.34 2.10 -5.60
CA LEU A 132 -4.48 1.69 -4.79
C LEU A 132 -5.70 1.38 -5.65
N GLY A 133 -6.00 2.23 -6.63
CA GLY A 133 -7.09 2.01 -7.58
C GLY A 133 -6.96 0.69 -8.33
N GLU A 134 -5.75 0.31 -8.74
CA GLU A 134 -5.49 -1.00 -9.34
C GLU A 134 -5.65 -2.14 -8.32
N SER A 135 -5.15 -1.95 -7.10
CA SER A 135 -5.32 -2.95 -6.03
C SER A 135 -6.80 -3.22 -5.74
N LEU A 136 -7.64 -2.18 -5.75
CA LEU A 136 -9.09 -2.29 -5.61
C LEU A 136 -9.72 -3.16 -6.71
N ARG A 137 -9.36 -2.93 -7.98
CA ARG A 137 -9.86 -3.76 -9.10
C ARG A 137 -9.48 -5.22 -8.93
N LEU A 138 -8.24 -5.47 -8.54
CA LEU A 138 -7.75 -6.81 -8.33
C LEU A 138 -8.42 -7.50 -7.13
N TRP A 139 -8.69 -6.80 -6.02
CA TRP A 139 -9.42 -7.37 -4.87
C TRP A 139 -10.89 -7.65 -5.17
N ALA A 140 -11.54 -6.84 -6.00
CA ALA A 140 -12.90 -7.11 -6.44
C ALA A 140 -13.00 -8.34 -7.36
N ALA A 141 -11.91 -8.69 -8.05
CA ALA A 141 -11.85 -9.91 -8.85
C ALA A 141 -11.65 -11.19 -8.00
N VAL A 142 -11.36 -11.07 -6.71
CA VAL A 142 -11.13 -12.23 -5.82
C VAL A 142 -12.44 -12.89 -5.45
N GLU A 143 -12.54 -14.18 -5.73
CA GLU A 143 -13.68 -15.01 -5.32
C GLU A 143 -13.58 -15.46 -3.85
N ASN A 144 -14.71 -15.77 -3.23
CA ASN A 144 -14.75 -16.23 -1.83
C ASN A 144 -13.82 -17.41 -1.53
N GLY A 145 -13.65 -18.34 -2.48
CA GLY A 145 -12.76 -19.50 -2.33
C GLY A 145 -11.26 -19.15 -2.35
N GLN A 146 -10.90 -17.95 -2.80
CA GLN A 146 -9.52 -17.50 -2.94
C GLN A 146 -9.02 -16.67 -1.75
N ILE A 147 -9.92 -16.21 -0.89
CA ILE A 147 -9.59 -15.32 0.25
C ILE A 147 -8.59 -15.93 1.22
N LEU A 148 -8.64 -17.25 1.41
CA LEU A 148 -7.75 -17.97 2.31
C LEU A 148 -6.49 -18.52 1.62
N GLN A 149 -6.28 -18.23 0.33
CA GLN A 149 -5.06 -18.63 -0.38
C GLN A 149 -3.86 -17.80 0.07
N SER A 150 -2.70 -18.45 0.10
CA SER A 150 -1.41 -17.83 0.43
C SER A 150 -1.14 -16.61 -0.44
N TYR A 151 -0.71 -15.52 0.20
CA TYR A 151 -0.51 -14.21 -0.43
C TYR A 151 0.93 -13.75 -0.22
N GLY A 152 1.87 -14.37 -0.94
CA GLY A 152 3.30 -14.06 -0.87
C GLY A 152 3.83 -14.05 0.57
N LEU A 153 4.07 -12.84 1.12
CA LEU A 153 4.60 -12.61 2.47
C LEU A 153 3.56 -12.64 3.61
N ALA A 154 2.34 -13.10 3.33
CA ALA A 154 1.27 -13.24 4.32
C ALA A 154 0.60 -14.62 4.22
N PRO A 155 0.09 -15.17 5.36
CA PRO A 155 -0.55 -16.49 5.39
C PRO A 155 -1.77 -16.60 4.47
N ASN A 156 -2.47 -15.48 4.23
CA ASN A 156 -3.59 -15.40 3.31
C ASN A 156 -3.83 -13.96 2.83
N LEU A 157 -4.76 -13.78 1.89
CA LEU A 157 -5.10 -12.47 1.34
C LEU A 157 -5.55 -11.46 2.41
N LEU A 158 -6.40 -11.85 3.36
CA LEU A 158 -6.89 -10.95 4.41
C LEU A 158 -5.73 -10.41 5.26
N SER A 159 -4.86 -11.31 5.71
CA SER A 159 -3.64 -10.93 6.44
C SER A 159 -2.70 -10.09 5.58
N GLY A 160 -2.69 -10.29 4.26
CA GLY A 160 -1.95 -9.45 3.31
C GLY A 160 -2.45 -8.00 3.30
N ILE A 161 -3.76 -7.80 3.24
CA ILE A 161 -4.39 -6.47 3.27
C ILE A 161 -4.12 -5.79 4.61
N GLU A 162 -4.26 -6.50 5.73
CA GLU A 162 -3.97 -5.95 7.06
C GLU A 162 -2.50 -5.56 7.24
N LYS A 163 -1.58 -6.42 6.78
CA LYS A 163 -0.14 -6.13 6.81
C LYS A 163 0.17 -4.89 5.99
N HIS A 164 -0.45 -4.72 4.83
CA HIS A 164 -0.27 -3.55 3.98
C HIS A 164 -0.81 -2.28 4.66
N ALA A 165 -2.00 -2.34 5.26
CA ALA A 165 -2.57 -1.21 6.01
C ALA A 165 -1.65 -0.78 7.16
N SER A 166 -1.20 -1.74 7.98
CA SER A 166 -0.28 -1.49 9.10
C SER A 166 1.06 -0.90 8.64
N HIS A 167 1.58 -1.39 7.51
CA HIS A 167 2.81 -0.90 6.93
C HIS A 167 2.70 0.57 6.48
N ILE A 168 1.60 0.93 5.82
CA ILE A 168 1.33 2.31 5.40
C ILE A 168 1.17 3.23 6.61
N ASP A 169 0.37 2.83 7.60
CA ASP A 169 0.16 3.64 8.81
C ASP A 169 1.46 3.84 9.59
N GLY A 170 2.29 2.81 9.70
CA GLY A 170 3.62 2.91 10.31
C GLY A 170 4.47 3.97 9.61
N HIS A 171 4.53 3.97 8.28
CA HIS A 171 5.26 4.99 7.53
C HIS A 171 4.63 6.38 7.62
N ALA A 172 3.30 6.49 7.70
CA ALA A 172 2.63 7.75 7.95
C ALA A 172 3.03 8.35 9.32
N ASP A 173 3.15 7.52 10.36
CA ASP A 173 3.65 7.95 11.66
C ASP A 173 5.11 8.42 11.57
N GLN A 174 5.97 7.71 10.84
CA GLN A 174 7.38 8.09 10.64
C GLN A 174 7.53 9.44 9.94
N ILE A 175 6.70 9.71 8.92
CA ILE A 175 6.71 10.99 8.21
C ILE A 175 6.35 12.15 9.15
N VAL A 176 5.35 11.98 10.02
CA VAL A 176 4.92 13.04 10.94
C VAL A 176 5.93 13.22 12.09
N ASN A 177 6.34 12.12 12.72
CA ASN A 177 7.12 12.17 13.96
C ASN A 177 8.61 12.42 13.71
N GLY A 178 9.15 12.04 12.55
CA GLY A 178 10.58 12.11 12.27
C GLY A 178 11.42 11.20 13.16
N PRO A 179 12.75 11.41 13.22
CA PRO A 179 13.64 10.62 14.04
C PRO A 179 13.21 10.64 15.50
N GLN A 180 12.81 9.50 16.06
CA GLN A 180 12.66 9.39 17.51
C GLN A 180 14.04 9.50 18.14
N MET A 181 14.31 10.62 18.79
CA MET A 181 15.50 10.73 19.65
C MET A 181 15.37 9.67 20.73
N LEU A 182 16.24 8.64 20.70
CA LEU A 182 16.46 7.73 21.82
C LEU A 182 16.74 8.60 23.04
N ARG A 183 15.79 8.63 23.98
CA ARG A 183 15.97 9.23 25.30
C ARG A 183 16.62 8.22 26.24
#